data_AF-A0A3B8Z5P6-F1
#
_entry.id   AF-A0A3B8Z5P6-F1
#
_cell.length_a   1.000
_cell.length_b   1.000
_cell.length_c   1.000
_cell.angle_alpha   90.00
_cell.angle_beta   90.00
_cell.angle_gamma   90.00
#
_symmetry.space_group_name_H-M   'P 1'
#
loop_
_entity.id
_entity.type
_entity.pdbx_description
1 polymer ?
#
loop_
_entity_poly.entity_id
_entity_poly.type
_entity_poly.pdbx_seq_one_letter_code
_entity_poly.pdbx_strand_id
1 'polypeptide(L)' 'MLEAYREHVTERAKLGIPPKPLSAEQVSGLVELLKDPPAGEEKFILDL' A
#
# COMPACT_ATOMS: atom_id res chain seq x y z
N MET A 1 6.04 -3.16 -4.04
CA MET A 1 5.02 -2.08 -3.86
C MET A 1 4.59 -1.98 -2.40
N LEU A 2 3.98 -3.03 -1.83
CA LEU A 2 3.42 -2.98 -0.47
C LEU A 2 4.45 -2.68 0.62
N GLU A 3 5.66 -3.23 0.51
CA GLU A 3 6.74 -2.98 1.48
C GLU A 3 7.15 -1.49 1.51
N ALA A 4 7.43 -0.91 0.34
CA ALA A 4 7.71 0.52 0.20
C ALA A 4 6.54 1.41 0.68
N TYR A 5 5.29 0.98 0.46
CA TYR A 5 4.12 1.69 1.01
C TYR A 5 4.08 1.62 2.54
N ARG A 6 4.32 0.45 3.13
CA ARG A 6 4.35 0.25 4.59
C ARG A 6 5.47 1.04 5.25
N GLU A 7 6.64 1.11 4.63
CA GLU A 7 7.76 1.94 5.09
C GLU A 7 7.35 3.42 5.13
N HIS A 8 6.79 3.94 4.04
CA HIS A 8 6.32 5.33 3.97
C HIS A 8 5.23 5.65 5.01
N VAL A 9 4.26 4.73 5.20
CA VAL A 9 3.25 4.86 6.25
C VAL A 9 3.91 4.93 7.63
N THR A 10 4.89 4.07 7.89
CA THR A 10 5.60 4.03 9.17
C THR A 10 6.43 5.30 9.41
N GLU A 11 7.13 5.80 8.40
CA GLU A 11 7.89 7.04 8.48
C GLU A 11 6.99 8.25 8.73
N ARG A 12 5.83 8.31 8.08
CA ARG A 12 4.88 9.40 8.28
C ARG A 12 4.12 9.28 9.60
N ALA A 13 3.83 8.06 10.05
CA ALA A 13 3.27 7.81 11.37
C ALA A 13 4.22 8.27 12.49
N LYS A 14 5.54 8.07 12.34
CA LYS A 14 6.55 8.63 13.27
C LYS A 14 6.53 10.15 13.34
N LEU A 15 6.14 10.82 12.25
CA LEU A 15 5.97 12.27 12.19
C LEU A 15 4.56 12.72 12.61
N GLY A 16 3.67 11.80 12.99
CA GLY A 16 2.28 12.10 13.36
C GLY A 16 1.42 12.60 12.20
N ILE A 17 1.84 12.36 10.96
CA ILE A 17 1.14 12.82 9.75
C ILE A 17 0.56 11.62 8.98
N PRO A 18 -0.60 11.77 8.35
CA PRO A 18 -1.19 10.71 7.55
C PRO A 18 -0.28 10.34 6.35
N PRO A 19 -0.39 9.08 5.86
CA PRO A 19 0.31 8.67 4.67
C PRO A 19 -0.12 9.50 3.46
N LYS A 20 0.78 9.63 2.47
CA LYS A 20 0.39 10.25 1.20
C LYS A 20 -0.52 9.27 0.43
N PRO A 21 -1.44 9.78 -0.40
CA PRO A 21 -2.16 8.95 -1.36
C PRO A 21 -1.20 8.15 -2.24
N LEU A 22 -1.66 7.00 -2.73
CA LEU A 22 -0.90 6.18 -3.66
C LEU A 22 -0.57 6.97 -4.94
N SER A 23 0.66 6.84 -5.43
CA SER A 23 1.05 7.34 -6.75
C SER A 23 0.49 6.46 -7.87
N ALA A 24 0.46 6.95 -9.11
CA ALA A 24 0.03 6.16 -10.26
C ALA A 24 0.82 4.85 -10.43
N GLU A 25 2.13 4.87 -10.14
CA GLU A 25 3.00 3.69 -10.16
C GLU A 25 2.63 2.68 -9.06
N GLN A 26 2.30 3.18 -7.87
CA GLN A 26 1.84 2.35 -6.76
C GLN A 26 0.47 1.73 -7.07
N VAL A 27 -0.48 2.51 -7.61
CA VAL A 27 -1.78 2.00 -8.06
C VAL A 27 -1.61 0.93 -9.14
N SER A 28 -0.68 1.10 -10.09
CA SER A 28 -0.36 0.05 -11.08
C SER A 28 0.13 -1.23 -10.41
N GLY A 29 0.96 -1.13 -9.37
CA GLY A 29 1.38 -2.29 -8.58
C GLY A 29 0.24 -2.91 -7.77
N LEU A 30 -0.72 -2.10 -7.29
CA LEU A 30 -1.92 -2.58 -6.59
C LEU A 30 -2.82 -3.40 -7.52
N VAL A 31 -2.98 -2.95 -8.77
CA VAL A 31 -3.77 -3.66 -9.78
C VAL A 31 -3.21 -5.05 -10.08
N GLU A 32 -1.88 -5.21 -10.12
CA GLU A 32 -1.27 -6.53 -10.28
C GLU A 32 -1.51 -7.42 -9.05
N LEU A 33 -1.43 -6.86 -7.84
CA LEU A 33 -1.74 -7.58 -6.60
C LEU A 33 -3.22 -7.96 -6.48
N LEU A 34 -4.13 -7.19 -7.08
CA LEU A 34 -5.56 -7.54 -7.12
C LEU A 34 -5.85 -8.70 -8.09
N LYS A 35 -4.99 -8.90 -9.11
CA LYS A 35 -5.13 -10.01 -10.06
C LYS A 35 -4.63 -11.33 -9.47
N ASP A 36 -3.56 -11.29 -8.67
CA ASP A 36 -3.00 -12.44 -7.97
C ASP A 36 -2.76 -12.08 -6.48
N PRO A 37 -3.83 -12.05 -5.67
CA PRO A 37 -3.72 -11.60 -4.29
C PRO A 37 -2.97 -12.64 -3.44
N PRO A 38 -1.90 -12.22 -2.74
CA PRO A 38 -1.25 -13.09 -1.77
C PRO A 38 -2.25 -13.49 -0.67
N ALA A 39 -2.29 -14.78 -0.37
CA ALA A 39 -3.23 -15.35 0.59
C ALA A 39 -3.10 -14.65 1.95
N GLY A 40 -4.21 -14.10 2.46
CA GLY A 40 -4.27 -13.38 3.74
C GLY A 40 -4.01 -11.87 3.65
N GLU A 41 -3.67 -11.33 2.48
CA GLU A 41 -3.52 -9.88 2.26
C GLU A 41 -4.69 -9.24 1.49
N GLU A 42 -5.67 -10.02 1.04
CA GLU A 42 -6.78 -9.54 0.19
C GLU A 42 -7.53 -8.36 0.81
N LYS A 43 -7.84 -8.44 2.10
CA LYS A 43 -8.57 -7.39 2.81
C LYS A 43 -7.74 -6.12 2.95
N PHE A 44 -6.42 -6.24 3.10
CA PHE A 44 -5.53 -5.09 3.16
C PHE A 44 -5.43 -4.41 1.80
N ILE A 45 -5.28 -5.21 0.73
CA ILE A 45 -5.23 -4.71 -0.65
C ILE A 45 -6.53 -4.00 -1.03
N LEU A 46 -7.68 -4.46 -0.54
CA LEU A 46 -8.99 -3.82 -0.75
C LEU A 46 -9.20 -2.53 0.06
N ASP A 47 -8.48 -2.34 1.17
CA ASP A 47 -8.61 -1.17 2.06
C ASP A 47 -7.64 -0.03 1.68
N LEU A 48 -6.71 -0.29 0.75
CA LEU A 48 -5.78 0.68 0.16
C LEU A 48 -6.44 1.59 -0.88
#